data_AF-A0A933XHI8-F1
#
_entry.id   AF-A0A933XHI8-F1
#
_cell.length_a   1.000
_cell.length_b   1.000
_cell.length_c   1.000
_cell.angle_alpha   90.00
_cell.angle_beta   90.00
_cell.angle_gamma   90.00
#
_symmetry.space_group_name_H-M   'P 1'
#
loop_
_entity.id
_entity.type
_entity.pdbx_description
1 polymer ?
#
loop_
_entity_poly.entity_id
_entity_poly.type
_entity_poly.pdbx_seq_one_letter_code
_entity_poly.pdbx_strand_id
1 'polypeptide(L)'
;MNKFQISNFKFQISKLWLRHCLQVTAICFIFVSLNFISNNSADAQIKLKSQIPELCYDCHKELKKELADQYVHFLFKQGKCITCHNSHVSTVKGLVLEDINSLCIGCHEDIRNLLQSGTVHGAIRESKCTECHNAHSGQYKHILVEEEKTLCRKCHEKLKDQFEKPYACLPFKESKCSSCHNPHAAVEGNLLKRTPNKLCQECHPPRCKSANVSISSAVKELDCTSCHTGHSSKDKGLLGPYGHLDFITKKCDKCHNPITSGVKITLKLEGQALCYDCHKKEDSKYKYIDSDVHVKDKKNSCIICHDYHASGKKNLTRNERKLCINCHENTERRTAFMEKALKSVKCVPVKNRQCFECHIPMHSDRPLNYREEEIRMCARCHESQHKITHPLGEKVLDPRNGQPVTCNSCHSMHSAPAEFMLIAERSRALCIQCHKM
;
A
#
# COMPACT_ATOMS: atom_id res chain seq x y z
N MET A 1 93.00 -23.74 1.19
CA MET A 1 91.89 -23.03 0.51
C MET A 1 91.33 -21.96 1.46
N ASN A 2 92.15 -20.96 1.77
CA ASN A 2 92.13 -19.56 1.30
C ASN A 2 91.11 -18.63 2.00
N LYS A 3 91.54 -18.13 3.17
CA LYS A 3 91.00 -16.98 3.91
C LYS A 3 90.91 -15.66 3.10
N PHE A 4 91.43 -15.64 1.87
CA PHE A 4 91.41 -14.49 0.95
C PHE A 4 90.08 -14.30 0.19
N GLN A 5 89.18 -15.30 0.13
CA GLN A 5 87.89 -15.15 -0.57
C GLN A 5 86.77 -14.54 0.29
N ILE A 6 86.89 -14.58 1.62
CA ILE A 6 85.81 -14.13 2.53
C ILE A 6 85.86 -12.61 2.78
N SER A 7 87.04 -11.98 2.70
CA SER A 7 87.19 -10.52 2.88
C SER A 7 86.67 -9.72 1.67
N ASN A 8 86.88 -10.21 0.45
CA ASN A 8 86.39 -9.57 -0.78
C ASN A 8 84.86 -9.62 -0.91
N PHE A 9 84.21 -10.67 -0.40
CA PHE A 9 82.75 -10.80 -0.43
C PHE A 9 82.06 -9.81 0.52
N LYS A 10 82.61 -9.61 1.73
CA LYS A 10 82.11 -8.60 2.68
C LYS A 10 82.29 -7.16 2.19
N PHE A 11 83.37 -6.87 1.44
CA PHE A 11 83.64 -5.53 0.90
C PHE A 11 82.78 -5.20 -0.33
N GLN A 12 82.38 -6.19 -1.14
CA GLN A 12 81.44 -5.99 -2.24
C GLN A 12 80.00 -5.79 -1.74
N ILE A 13 79.58 -6.52 -0.69
CA ILE A 13 78.23 -6.39 -0.12
C ILE A 13 78.04 -5.01 0.55
N SER A 14 79.05 -4.47 1.23
CA SER A 14 78.98 -3.14 1.85
C SER A 14 78.90 -2.01 0.82
N LYS A 15 79.61 -2.12 -0.32
CA LYS A 15 79.51 -1.15 -1.42
C LYS A 15 78.17 -1.24 -2.17
N LEU A 16 77.58 -2.43 -2.30
CA LEU A 16 76.24 -2.60 -2.87
C LEU A 16 75.15 -2.00 -1.95
N TRP A 17 75.26 -2.22 -0.64
CA TRP A 17 74.35 -1.65 0.35
C TRP A 17 74.44 -0.12 0.43
N LEU A 18 75.64 0.45 0.38
CA LEU A 18 75.80 1.91 0.36
C LEU A 18 75.21 2.53 -0.91
N ARG A 19 75.38 1.90 -2.08
CA ARG A 19 74.80 2.36 -3.35
C ARG A 19 73.28 2.26 -3.37
N HIS A 20 72.70 1.18 -2.84
CA HIS A 20 71.24 1.07 -2.72
C HIS A 20 70.67 2.03 -1.68
N CYS A 21 71.36 2.28 -0.56
CA CYS A 21 70.91 3.24 0.42
C CYS A 21 70.93 4.68 -0.12
N LEU A 22 71.96 5.07 -0.89
CA LEU A 22 72.04 6.36 -1.57
C LEU A 22 71.03 6.52 -2.72
N GLN A 23 70.71 5.43 -3.45
CA GLN A 23 69.66 5.46 -4.48
C GLN A 23 68.26 5.55 -3.87
N VAL A 24 67.99 4.85 -2.77
CA VAL A 24 66.69 4.91 -2.08
C VAL A 24 66.49 6.27 -1.42
N THR A 25 67.51 6.88 -0.81
CA THR A 25 67.38 8.25 -0.27
C THR A 25 67.24 9.30 -1.38
N ALA A 26 67.93 9.16 -2.51
CA ALA A 26 67.76 10.06 -3.66
C ALA A 26 66.36 9.93 -4.29
N ILE A 27 65.81 8.71 -4.41
CA ILE A 27 64.45 8.46 -4.91
C ILE A 27 63.41 8.99 -3.91
N CYS A 28 63.62 8.84 -2.59
CA CYS A 28 62.75 9.45 -1.59
C CYS A 28 62.80 10.99 -1.62
N PHE A 29 63.97 11.60 -1.82
CA PHE A 29 64.07 13.06 -1.96
C PHE A 29 63.40 13.55 -3.25
N ILE A 30 63.53 12.82 -4.36
CA ILE A 30 62.84 13.13 -5.62
C ILE A 30 61.33 12.95 -5.49
N PHE A 31 60.84 11.93 -4.77
CA PHE A 31 59.40 11.77 -4.49
C PHE A 31 58.85 12.85 -3.56
N VAL A 32 59.60 13.25 -2.52
CA VAL A 32 59.18 14.35 -1.62
C VAL A 32 59.22 15.70 -2.34
N SER A 33 60.20 15.95 -3.19
CA SER A 33 60.27 17.19 -3.98
C SER A 33 59.27 17.22 -5.15
N LEU A 34 58.95 16.07 -5.78
CA LEU A 34 57.85 15.97 -6.76
C LEU A 34 56.47 16.16 -6.11
N ASN A 35 56.26 15.70 -4.87
CA ASN A 35 55.03 16.00 -4.10
C ASN A 35 54.94 17.48 -3.69
N PHE A 36 56.06 18.18 -3.54
CA PHE A 36 56.08 19.62 -3.29
C PHE A 36 55.86 20.46 -4.56
N ILE A 37 56.18 19.93 -5.74
CA ILE A 37 55.99 20.63 -7.03
C ILE A 37 54.61 20.32 -7.65
N SER A 38 54.01 19.16 -7.36
CA SER A 38 52.66 18.81 -7.85
C SER A 38 51.49 19.39 -7.05
N ASN A 39 51.74 20.06 -5.92
CA ASN A 39 50.70 20.71 -5.10
C ASN A 39 50.48 22.20 -5.43
N ASN A 40 51.12 22.71 -6.48
CA ASN A 40 50.87 24.05 -7.02
C ASN A 40 50.03 24.00 -8.30
N SER A 41 49.06 23.09 -8.39
CA SER A 41 47.85 23.42 -9.14
C SER A 41 47.23 24.62 -8.43
N ALA A 42 47.36 25.79 -9.06
CA ALA A 42 46.59 26.97 -8.74
C ALA A 42 45.11 26.68 -9.04
N ASP A 43 44.49 25.85 -8.22
CA ASP A 43 43.06 25.87 -8.05
C ASP A 43 42.77 27.27 -7.53
N ALA A 44 42.12 28.07 -8.35
CA ALA A 44 41.39 29.23 -7.88
C ALA A 44 40.29 28.71 -6.94
N GLN A 45 40.67 28.32 -5.73
CA GLN A 45 39.74 28.09 -4.64
C GLN A 45 39.16 29.46 -4.34
N ILE A 46 38.02 29.74 -4.96
CA ILE A 46 37.16 30.85 -4.58
C ILE A 46 36.89 30.64 -3.09
N LYS A 47 37.64 31.35 -2.25
CA LYS A 47 37.48 31.27 -0.80
C LYS A 47 36.10 31.80 -0.47
N LEU A 48 35.26 30.94 0.09
CA LEU A 48 33.97 31.34 0.62
C LEU A 48 34.18 32.43 1.69
N LYS A 49 33.28 33.43 1.72
CA LYS A 49 33.31 34.52 2.70
C LYS A 49 33.23 34.01 4.15
N SER A 50 32.57 32.87 4.36
CA SER A 50 32.48 32.13 5.62
C SER A 50 32.22 30.66 5.32
N GLN A 51 32.36 29.79 6.32
CA GLN A 51 32.08 28.36 6.18
C GLN A 51 30.56 28.08 6.22
N ILE A 52 30.12 27.04 5.51
CA ILE A 52 28.77 26.50 5.63
C ILE A 52 28.65 25.81 7.01
N PRO A 53 27.59 26.05 7.80
CA PRO A 53 26.32 26.68 7.40
C PRO A 53 26.20 28.19 7.68
N GLU A 54 27.15 28.82 8.38
CA GLU A 54 27.05 30.24 8.75
C GLU A 54 26.91 31.15 7.52
N LEU A 55 27.61 30.82 6.43
CA LEU A 55 27.44 31.51 5.14
C LEU A 55 25.99 31.52 4.65
N CYS A 56 25.28 30.41 4.81
CA CYS A 56 23.88 30.30 4.41
C CYS A 56 22.99 31.12 5.35
N TYR A 57 23.29 31.10 6.65
CA TYR A 57 22.50 31.80 7.66
C TYR A 57 22.68 33.32 7.67
N ASP A 58 23.75 33.85 7.07
CA ASP A 58 23.91 35.30 6.85
C ASP A 58 22.72 35.89 6.06
N CYS A 59 22.14 35.09 5.14
CA CYS A 59 20.93 35.44 4.40
C CYS A 59 19.68 34.72 4.93
N HIS A 60 19.77 33.43 5.25
CA HIS A 60 18.66 32.62 5.77
C HIS A 60 18.55 32.71 7.30
N LYS A 61 18.45 33.93 7.82
CA LYS A 61 18.46 34.20 9.28
C LYS A 61 17.30 33.53 10.01
N GLU A 62 16.11 33.53 9.39
CA GLU A 62 14.92 32.88 9.96
C GLU A 62 15.09 31.36 10.01
N LEU A 63 15.71 30.77 8.99
CA LEU A 63 16.02 29.34 8.97
C LEU A 63 17.00 28.97 10.09
N LYS A 64 17.91 29.86 10.51
CA LYS A 64 18.78 29.59 11.67
C LYS A 64 17.97 29.40 12.96
N LYS A 65 16.83 30.08 13.11
CA LYS A 65 15.96 29.98 14.29
C LYS A 65 15.28 28.62 14.38
N GLU A 66 14.98 27.99 13.24
CA GLU A 66 14.40 26.65 13.14
C GLU A 66 15.28 25.55 13.77
N LEU A 67 16.58 25.78 13.96
CA LEU A 67 17.45 24.87 14.73
C LEU A 67 17.05 24.72 16.21
N ALA A 68 16.28 25.67 16.75
CA ALA A 68 15.75 25.62 18.11
C ALA A 68 14.43 24.84 18.21
N ASP A 69 13.87 24.37 17.10
CA ASP A 69 12.65 23.58 17.10
C ASP A 69 12.83 22.25 17.84
N GLN A 70 11.71 21.71 18.32
CA GLN A 70 11.72 20.45 19.09
C GLN A 70 12.25 19.27 18.27
N TYR A 71 11.89 19.19 16.98
CA TYR A 71 12.33 18.12 16.09
C TYR A 71 13.06 18.72 14.89
N VAL A 72 14.36 18.46 14.81
CA VAL A 72 15.23 18.99 13.75
C VAL A 72 15.76 17.82 12.93
N HIS A 73 15.65 17.93 11.61
CA HIS A 73 16.19 16.96 10.67
C HIS A 73 17.71 16.89 10.83
N PHE A 74 18.23 15.67 10.94
CA PHE A 74 19.63 15.44 11.32
C PHE A 74 20.64 16.16 10.41
N LEU A 75 20.45 16.13 9.09
CA LEU A 75 21.35 16.81 8.14
C LEU A 75 21.28 18.33 8.27
N PHE A 76 20.10 18.86 8.55
CA PHE A 76 19.91 20.29 8.76
C PHE A 76 20.58 20.76 10.06
N LYS A 77 20.43 19.97 11.14
CA LYS A 77 21.15 20.19 12.41
C LYS A 77 22.67 20.20 12.25
N GLN A 78 23.20 19.42 11.32
CA GLN A 78 24.63 19.39 10.99
C GLN A 78 25.08 20.51 10.04
N GLY A 79 24.16 21.37 9.57
CA GLY A 79 24.50 22.41 8.61
C GLY A 79 24.84 21.89 7.22
N LYS A 80 24.47 20.66 6.87
CA LYS A 80 24.78 20.03 5.58
C LYS A 80 23.81 20.47 4.48
N CYS A 81 23.70 21.78 4.27
CA CYS A 81 22.75 22.38 3.32
C CYS A 81 22.91 21.83 1.90
N ILE A 82 24.16 21.69 1.44
CA ILE A 82 24.49 21.28 0.07
C ILE A 82 24.30 19.78 -0.21
N THR A 83 23.93 18.98 0.80
CA THR A 83 23.55 17.59 0.59
C THR A 83 22.17 17.48 -0.08
N CYS A 84 21.31 18.48 0.13
CA CYS A 84 19.99 18.56 -0.46
C CYS A 84 19.88 19.69 -1.48
N HIS A 85 20.65 20.76 -1.32
CA HIS A 85 20.55 21.97 -2.14
C HIS A 85 21.73 22.16 -3.09
N ASN A 86 21.45 22.72 -4.26
CA ASN A 86 22.43 23.35 -5.14
C ASN A 86 22.34 24.86 -5.01
N SER A 87 23.29 25.48 -4.32
CA SER A 87 23.28 26.91 -4.01
C SER A 87 23.44 27.83 -5.22
N HIS A 88 23.82 27.32 -6.39
CA HIS A 88 24.06 28.13 -7.58
C HIS A 88 22.93 28.01 -8.59
N VAL A 89 22.52 26.78 -8.92
CA VAL A 89 21.48 26.56 -9.92
C VAL A 89 20.76 25.24 -9.68
N SER A 90 19.44 25.26 -9.76
CA SER A 90 18.63 24.06 -9.86
C SER A 90 17.42 24.34 -10.75
N THR A 91 17.00 23.33 -11.48
CA THR A 91 15.74 23.32 -12.22
C THR A 91 14.54 23.01 -11.31
N VAL A 92 14.77 22.69 -10.03
CA VAL A 92 13.74 22.34 -9.04
C VAL A 92 13.55 23.47 -8.05
N LYS A 93 12.28 23.79 -7.75
CA LYS A 93 11.90 24.87 -6.81
C LYS A 93 12.60 24.68 -5.45
N GLY A 94 13.12 25.79 -4.91
CA GLY A 94 13.82 25.77 -3.62
C GLY A 94 15.30 25.37 -3.73
N LEU A 95 15.86 25.34 -4.94
CA LEU A 95 17.26 25.03 -5.18
C LEU A 95 17.69 23.66 -4.67
N VAL A 96 16.81 22.65 -4.74
CA VAL A 96 17.13 21.27 -4.35
C VAL A 96 17.78 20.50 -5.50
N LEU A 97 18.58 19.47 -5.21
CA LEU A 97 19.34 18.71 -6.22
C LEU A 97 18.45 17.89 -7.16
N GLU A 98 17.33 17.37 -6.66
CA GLU A 98 16.43 16.46 -7.38
C GLU A 98 14.97 16.74 -7.01
N ASP A 99 14.03 16.04 -7.66
CA ASP A 99 12.64 16.04 -7.19
C ASP A 99 12.56 15.59 -5.73
N ILE A 100 11.70 16.25 -4.95
CA ILE A 100 11.67 16.11 -3.49
C ILE A 100 11.39 14.67 -3.05
N ASN A 101 10.53 13.94 -3.77
CA ASN A 101 10.22 12.56 -3.40
C ASN A 101 11.45 11.67 -3.62
N SER A 102 12.14 11.85 -4.74
CA SER A 102 13.37 11.13 -5.08
C SER A 102 14.49 11.46 -4.09
N LEU A 103 14.64 12.73 -3.72
CA LEU A 103 15.62 13.19 -2.75
C LEU A 103 15.41 12.55 -1.37
N CYS A 104 14.17 12.58 -0.85
CA CYS A 104 13.85 12.01 0.45
C CYS A 104 14.09 10.49 0.46
N ILE A 105 13.51 9.76 -0.49
CA ILE A 105 13.67 8.30 -0.55
C ILE A 105 15.08 7.89 -0.98
N GLY A 106 15.89 8.82 -1.50
CA GLY A 106 17.32 8.70 -1.78
C GLY A 106 18.10 8.21 -0.55
N CYS A 107 17.75 8.75 0.62
CA CYS A 107 18.35 8.36 1.90
C CYS A 107 17.39 7.53 2.77
N HIS A 108 16.08 7.75 2.70
CA HIS A 108 15.08 7.02 3.48
C HIS A 108 14.71 5.68 2.83
N GLU A 109 15.69 4.76 2.79
CA GLU A 109 15.58 3.45 2.14
C GLU A 109 14.43 2.59 2.69
N ASP A 110 14.19 2.63 4.00
CA ASP A 110 13.06 1.90 4.60
C ASP A 110 11.72 2.34 4.02
N ILE A 111 11.55 3.64 3.80
CA ILE A 111 10.34 4.19 3.18
C ILE A 111 10.32 3.81 1.70
N ARG A 112 11.44 3.91 0.99
CA ARG A 112 11.54 3.48 -0.42
C ARG A 112 11.08 2.04 -0.59
N ASN A 113 11.60 1.13 0.23
CA ASN A 113 11.30 -0.30 0.21
C ASN A 113 9.83 -0.55 0.59
N LEU A 114 9.34 0.16 1.62
CA LEU A 114 7.96 0.06 2.06
C LEU A 114 6.98 0.44 0.95
N LEU A 115 7.25 1.54 0.23
CA LEU A 115 6.44 2.01 -0.91
C LEU A 115 6.38 1.00 -2.06
N GLN A 116 7.36 0.09 -2.17
CA GLN A 116 7.39 -0.98 -3.17
C GLN A 116 6.68 -2.26 -2.70
N SER A 117 6.50 -2.43 -1.39
CA SER A 117 6.08 -3.70 -0.77
C SER A 117 4.57 -3.90 -0.60
N GLY A 118 3.75 -2.85 -0.77
CA GLY A 118 2.33 -2.92 -0.42
C GLY A 118 1.45 -1.84 -1.05
N THR A 119 0.26 -1.69 -0.48
CA THR A 119 -0.67 -0.64 -0.89
C THR A 119 -0.14 0.69 -0.39
N VAL A 120 0.32 1.53 -1.31
CA VAL A 120 0.74 2.90 -1.01
C VAL A 120 -0.47 3.77 -0.73
N HIS A 121 -0.38 4.57 0.34
CA HIS A 121 -1.36 5.57 0.69
C HIS A 121 -1.58 6.56 -0.46
N GLY A 122 -2.84 6.85 -0.79
CA GLY A 122 -3.19 7.71 -1.92
C GLY A 122 -2.49 9.06 -1.88
N ALA A 123 -2.40 9.67 -0.70
CA ALA A 123 -1.71 10.94 -0.49
C ALA A 123 -0.27 10.90 -1.02
N ILE A 124 0.50 9.83 -0.83
CA ILE A 124 1.90 9.80 -1.31
C ILE A 124 2.01 9.74 -2.83
N ARG A 125 1.01 9.18 -3.51
CA ARG A 125 1.02 9.10 -4.98
C ARG A 125 0.68 10.44 -5.62
N GLU A 126 -0.19 11.20 -4.97
CA GLU A 126 -0.74 12.46 -5.47
C GLU A 126 0.04 13.67 -4.97
N SER A 127 0.70 13.55 -3.82
CA SER A 127 1.35 14.62 -3.08
C SER A 127 2.85 14.40 -2.89
N LYS A 128 3.54 15.48 -2.52
CA LYS A 128 4.95 15.44 -2.14
C LYS A 128 5.13 15.05 -0.67
N CYS A 129 6.26 14.44 -0.32
CA CYS A 129 6.62 14.17 1.08
C CYS A 129 6.46 15.40 1.99
N THR A 130 6.70 16.59 1.43
CA THR A 130 6.65 17.86 2.13
C THR A 130 5.25 18.40 2.41
N GLU A 131 4.19 17.72 1.97
CA GLU A 131 2.81 18.08 2.35
C GLU A 131 2.44 17.53 3.74
N CYS A 132 3.17 16.53 4.22
CA CYS A 132 3.01 15.97 5.55
C CYS A 132 4.20 16.25 6.46
N HIS A 133 5.41 16.35 5.91
CA HIS A 133 6.64 16.57 6.66
C HIS A 133 7.29 17.92 6.31
N ASN A 134 7.91 18.61 7.26
CA ASN A 134 8.87 19.67 6.92
C ASN A 134 10.23 19.04 6.61
N ALA A 135 10.97 19.65 5.69
CA ALA A 135 12.29 19.15 5.27
C ALA A 135 13.43 19.45 6.26
N HIS A 136 13.27 20.50 7.08
CA HIS A 136 14.32 21.00 7.98
C HIS A 136 14.02 20.73 9.45
N SER A 137 12.89 21.23 9.96
CA SER A 137 12.50 21.06 11.36
C SER A 137 11.02 21.32 11.57
N GLY A 138 10.54 21.05 12.77
CA GLY A 138 9.17 21.33 13.15
C GLY A 138 8.88 21.02 14.61
N GLN A 139 7.67 21.43 15.02
CA GLN A 139 7.20 21.27 16.40
C GLN A 139 6.66 19.86 16.67
N TYR A 140 6.27 19.13 15.62
CA TYR A 140 5.62 17.83 15.75
C TYR A 140 6.57 16.68 15.49
N LYS A 141 6.36 15.56 16.20
CA LYS A 141 7.17 14.34 16.04
C LYS A 141 7.19 13.90 14.59
N HIS A 142 8.32 13.35 14.13
CA HIS A 142 8.58 13.02 12.72
C HIS A 142 8.58 14.25 11.80
N ILE A 143 8.74 15.45 12.38
CA ILE A 143 8.82 16.71 11.65
C ILE A 143 7.54 16.90 10.82
N LEU A 144 6.37 16.60 11.39
CA LEU A 144 5.12 16.81 10.68
C LEU A 144 4.81 18.30 10.54
N VAL A 145 4.16 18.67 9.45
CA VAL A 145 3.70 20.06 9.21
C VAL A 145 2.66 20.51 10.23
N GLU A 146 1.89 19.55 10.77
CA GLU A 146 0.83 19.73 11.76
C GLU A 146 0.75 18.54 12.71
N GLU A 147 -0.01 18.68 13.80
CA GLU A 147 -0.36 17.54 14.66
C GLU A 147 -1.02 16.42 13.83
N GLU A 148 -0.62 15.17 14.07
CA GLU A 148 -1.08 13.98 13.33
C GLU A 148 -2.61 13.95 13.17
N LYS A 149 -3.32 14.22 14.27
CA LYS A 149 -4.78 14.30 14.30
C LYS A 149 -5.36 15.26 13.27
N THR A 150 -4.81 16.46 13.19
CA THR A 150 -5.31 17.52 12.32
C THR A 150 -4.90 17.24 10.87
N LEU A 151 -3.66 16.77 10.68
CA LEU A 151 -3.14 16.38 9.38
C LEU A 151 -3.99 15.30 8.71
N CYS A 152 -4.30 14.20 9.41
CA CYS A 152 -5.12 13.11 8.84
C CYS A 152 -6.52 13.59 8.44
N ARG A 153 -7.12 14.49 9.22
CA ARG A 153 -8.51 14.93 9.03
C ARG A 153 -8.69 15.90 7.86
N LYS A 154 -7.62 16.49 7.33
CA LYS A 154 -7.67 17.30 6.11
C LYS A 154 -8.21 16.52 4.90
N CYS A 155 -7.98 15.20 4.87
CA CYS A 155 -8.47 14.34 3.80
C CYS A 155 -9.50 13.32 4.31
N HIS A 156 -9.39 12.87 5.56
CA HIS A 156 -10.29 11.88 6.15
C HIS A 156 -11.42 12.52 6.97
N GLU A 157 -12.13 13.49 6.39
CA GLU A 157 -13.19 14.25 7.06
C GLU A 157 -14.31 13.36 7.62
N LYS A 158 -14.65 12.28 6.91
CA LYS A 158 -15.68 11.29 7.32
C LYS A 158 -15.37 10.59 8.65
N LEU A 159 -14.15 10.72 9.17
CA LEU A 159 -13.81 10.20 10.50
C LEU A 159 -14.45 11.00 11.62
N LYS A 160 -14.87 12.25 11.39
CA LYS A 160 -15.46 13.11 12.42
C LYS A 160 -16.62 12.42 13.15
N ASP A 161 -17.55 11.82 12.40
CA ASP A 161 -18.70 11.09 12.94
C ASP A 161 -18.29 9.88 13.81
N GLN A 162 -17.13 9.29 13.55
CA GLN A 162 -16.62 8.17 14.34
C GLN A 162 -16.09 8.64 15.69
N PHE A 163 -15.52 9.85 15.78
CA PHE A 163 -15.04 10.41 17.06
C PHE A 163 -16.18 10.77 18.02
N GLU A 164 -17.38 11.03 17.49
CA GLU A 164 -18.56 11.40 18.29
C GLU A 164 -19.31 10.19 18.87
N LYS A 165 -18.96 8.97 18.45
CA LYS A 165 -19.61 7.75 18.96
C LYS A 165 -19.26 7.50 20.43
N PRO A 166 -20.20 6.96 21.24
CA PRO A 166 -20.03 6.82 22.67
C PRO A 166 -18.91 5.84 23.06
N TYR A 167 -18.69 4.79 22.28
CA TYR A 167 -17.62 3.83 22.52
C TYR A 167 -16.55 3.96 21.45
N ALA A 168 -15.36 4.43 21.84
CA ALA A 168 -14.20 4.55 20.96
C ALA A 168 -13.00 3.81 21.54
N CYS A 169 -12.22 3.18 20.68
CA CYS A 169 -10.93 2.60 21.00
C CYS A 169 -9.98 3.72 21.43
N LEU A 170 -9.18 3.49 22.47
CA LEU A 170 -8.37 4.54 23.09
C LEU A 170 -7.35 5.18 22.11
N PRO A 171 -6.54 4.43 21.34
CA PRO A 171 -5.61 5.04 20.39
C PRO A 171 -6.31 5.88 19.33
N PHE A 172 -7.51 5.46 18.89
CA PHE A 172 -8.32 6.25 17.97
C PHE A 172 -8.81 7.54 18.63
N LYS A 173 -9.37 7.48 19.84
CA LYS A 173 -9.84 8.65 20.60
C LYS A 173 -8.72 9.66 20.86
N GLU A 174 -7.53 9.17 21.16
CA GLU A 174 -6.31 9.96 21.35
C GLU A 174 -5.65 10.39 20.02
N SER A 175 -6.25 10.03 18.88
CA SER A 175 -5.79 10.41 17.54
C SER A 175 -4.38 9.92 17.19
N LYS A 176 -3.98 8.79 17.77
CA LYS A 176 -2.74 8.06 17.48
C LYS A 176 -2.97 7.11 16.31
N CYS A 177 -3.34 7.65 15.15
CA CYS A 177 -3.68 6.87 13.94
C CYS A 177 -2.55 5.91 13.56
N SER A 178 -1.32 6.40 13.65
CA SER A 178 -0.05 5.74 13.35
C SER A 178 0.29 4.61 14.32
N SER A 179 -0.44 4.42 15.42
CA SER A 179 -0.26 3.24 16.29
C SER A 179 -0.70 1.96 15.58
N CYS A 180 -1.78 2.03 14.81
CA CYS A 180 -2.39 0.91 14.10
C CYS A 180 -2.13 0.96 12.59
N HIS A 181 -2.12 2.16 12.01
CA HIS A 181 -1.95 2.38 10.58
C HIS A 181 -0.51 2.80 10.25
N ASN A 182 -0.05 2.47 9.05
CA ASN A 182 1.15 3.03 8.47
C ASN A 182 0.76 4.12 7.46
N PRO A 183 1.06 5.40 7.71
CA PRO A 183 0.61 6.49 6.83
C PRO A 183 1.26 6.47 5.44
N HIS A 184 2.27 5.62 5.22
CA HIS A 184 2.96 5.54 3.93
C HIS A 184 2.46 4.38 3.06
N ALA A 185 2.67 3.15 3.50
CA ALA A 185 2.17 1.97 2.82
C ALA A 185 2.08 0.78 3.80
N ALA A 186 1.20 -0.17 3.49
CA ALA A 186 1.18 -1.46 4.16
C ALA A 186 0.68 -2.56 3.23
N VAL A 187 1.04 -3.80 3.55
CA VAL A 187 0.53 -5.00 2.87
C VAL A 187 -0.95 -5.21 3.19
N GLU A 188 -1.33 -4.99 4.45
CA GLU A 188 -2.71 -5.15 4.89
C GLU A 188 -3.61 -4.01 4.40
N GLY A 189 -4.88 -4.35 4.20
CA GLY A 189 -5.91 -3.39 3.82
C GLY A 189 -6.03 -2.24 4.83
N ASN A 190 -6.50 -1.09 4.36
CA ASN A 190 -6.61 0.15 5.15
C ASN A 190 -5.28 0.58 5.79
N LEU A 191 -4.15 0.17 5.21
CA LEU A 191 -2.81 0.50 5.70
C LEU A 191 -2.53 0.00 7.13
N LEU A 192 -3.15 -1.08 7.57
CA LEU A 192 -2.88 -1.64 8.89
C LEU A 192 -1.44 -2.18 8.96
N LYS A 193 -0.77 -1.95 10.09
CA LYS A 193 0.60 -2.44 10.30
C LYS A 193 0.69 -3.97 10.37
N ARG A 194 -0.40 -4.63 10.78
CA ARG A 194 -0.53 -6.08 10.92
C ARG A 194 -1.97 -6.50 10.63
N THR A 195 -2.19 -7.80 10.42
CA THR A 195 -3.54 -8.36 10.31
C THR A 195 -4.39 -7.96 11.51
N PRO A 196 -5.69 -7.66 11.36
CA PRO A 196 -6.52 -7.16 12.45
C PRO A 196 -6.45 -8.00 13.73
N ASN A 197 -6.49 -9.34 13.60
CA ASN A 197 -6.40 -10.25 14.74
C ASN A 197 -5.11 -10.03 15.55
N LYS A 198 -3.93 -10.11 14.91
CA LYS A 198 -2.64 -9.86 15.57
C LYS A 198 -2.54 -8.45 16.15
N LEU A 199 -3.01 -7.44 15.40
CA LEU A 199 -2.94 -6.04 15.82
C LEU A 199 -3.77 -5.79 17.09
N CYS A 200 -4.99 -6.29 17.14
CA CYS A 200 -5.84 -6.17 18.33
C CYS A 200 -5.24 -6.94 19.51
N GLN A 201 -4.66 -8.12 19.27
CA GLN A 201 -4.07 -8.96 20.31
C GLN A 201 -2.80 -8.41 20.97
N GLU A 202 -2.17 -7.39 20.39
CA GLU A 202 -1.07 -6.67 21.05
C GLU A 202 -1.51 -6.02 22.37
N CYS A 203 -2.79 -5.64 22.47
CA CYS A 203 -3.36 -5.01 23.67
C CYS A 203 -4.55 -5.79 24.25
N HIS A 204 -5.28 -6.55 23.42
CA HIS A 204 -6.53 -7.19 23.80
C HIS A 204 -6.45 -8.72 23.70
N PRO A 205 -6.43 -9.45 24.83
CA PRO A 205 -6.60 -10.90 24.77
C PRO A 205 -8.03 -11.24 24.28
N PRO A 206 -8.21 -12.32 23.51
CA PRO A 206 -9.53 -12.74 23.03
C PRO A 206 -10.52 -12.93 24.19
N ARG A 207 -11.55 -12.10 24.21
CA ARG A 207 -12.58 -12.08 25.25
C ARG A 207 -13.95 -12.05 24.59
N CYS A 208 -14.58 -13.22 24.51
CA CYS A 208 -15.96 -13.32 24.05
C CYS A 208 -16.74 -14.29 24.93
N LYS A 209 -17.94 -13.88 25.34
CA LYS A 209 -18.85 -14.68 26.14
C LYS A 209 -20.22 -14.72 25.49
N SER A 210 -20.81 -15.91 25.45
CA SER A 210 -22.24 -16.09 25.20
C SER A 210 -22.90 -16.41 26.55
N ALA A 211 -23.78 -15.54 27.02
CA ALA A 211 -24.26 -15.55 28.40
C ALA A 211 -23.10 -15.66 29.41
N ASN A 212 -23.03 -16.74 30.19
CA ASN A 212 -21.98 -17.01 31.17
C ASN A 212 -20.86 -17.93 30.65
N VAL A 213 -20.94 -18.39 29.40
CA VAL A 213 -19.97 -19.33 28.82
C VAL A 213 -18.93 -18.55 28.01
N SER A 214 -17.65 -18.83 28.29
CA SER A 214 -16.55 -18.28 27.50
C SER A 214 -16.46 -19.01 26.15
N ILE A 215 -16.49 -18.24 25.07
CA ILE A 215 -16.27 -18.73 23.70
C ILE A 215 -14.96 -18.17 23.12
N SER A 216 -14.07 -17.64 23.97
CA SER A 216 -12.80 -17.06 23.58
C SER A 216 -11.93 -17.99 22.71
N SER A 217 -11.97 -19.30 22.95
CA SER A 217 -11.25 -20.29 22.14
C SER A 217 -11.80 -20.38 20.72
N ALA A 218 -13.12 -20.30 20.56
CA ALA A 218 -13.78 -20.37 19.25
C ALA A 218 -13.54 -19.11 18.40
N VAL A 219 -13.27 -17.96 19.05
CA VAL A 219 -13.05 -16.68 18.36
C VAL A 219 -11.58 -16.28 18.26
N LYS A 220 -10.66 -17.06 18.85
CA LYS A 220 -9.24 -16.71 18.96
C LYS A 220 -8.59 -16.42 17.60
N GLU A 221 -8.91 -17.23 16.60
CA GLU A 221 -8.34 -17.15 15.25
C GLU A 221 -9.22 -16.33 14.29
N LEU A 222 -10.37 -15.82 14.75
CA LEU A 222 -11.26 -15.02 13.90
C LEU A 222 -10.70 -13.62 13.69
N ASP A 223 -10.95 -13.06 12.52
CA ASP A 223 -10.70 -11.64 12.26
C ASP A 223 -11.61 -10.80 13.18
N CYS A 224 -11.02 -10.06 14.11
CA CYS A 224 -11.76 -9.21 15.04
C CYS A 224 -12.63 -8.19 14.31
N THR A 225 -12.20 -7.71 13.14
CA THR A 225 -12.93 -6.72 12.34
C THR A 225 -14.11 -7.27 11.56
N SER A 226 -14.32 -8.59 11.58
CA SER A 226 -15.56 -9.20 11.08
C SER A 226 -16.77 -8.75 11.90
N CYS A 227 -16.60 -8.64 13.22
CA CYS A 227 -17.66 -8.26 14.13
C CYS A 227 -17.44 -6.88 14.76
N HIS A 228 -16.20 -6.39 14.83
CA HIS A 228 -15.86 -5.13 15.48
C HIS A 228 -15.47 -4.04 14.48
N THR A 229 -15.78 -2.78 14.78
CA THR A 229 -15.50 -1.65 13.87
C THR A 229 -14.06 -1.16 13.90
N GLY A 230 -13.27 -1.58 14.90
CA GLY A 230 -11.85 -1.20 15.07
C GLY A 230 -11.62 0.22 15.63
N HIS A 231 -12.47 1.19 15.30
CA HIS A 231 -12.35 2.58 15.79
C HIS A 231 -13.37 2.89 16.87
N SER A 232 -14.66 2.90 16.51
CA SER A 232 -15.72 3.31 17.41
C SER A 232 -17.07 2.71 17.02
N SER A 233 -17.97 2.57 17.99
CA SER A 233 -19.32 2.06 17.79
C SER A 233 -20.33 2.74 18.72
N LYS A 234 -21.61 2.59 18.37
CA LYS A 234 -22.74 2.87 19.26
C LYS A 234 -22.85 1.82 20.36
N ASP A 235 -22.33 0.61 20.10
CA ASP A 235 -22.44 -0.53 20.99
C ASP A 235 -21.14 -0.81 21.75
N LYS A 236 -21.29 -1.25 23.01
CA LYS A 236 -20.17 -1.61 23.88
C LYS A 236 -19.33 -2.73 23.25
N GLY A 237 -18.01 -2.63 23.38
CA GLY A 237 -17.09 -3.58 22.77
C GLY A 237 -16.85 -3.36 21.28
N LEU A 238 -17.21 -2.18 20.74
CA LEU A 238 -16.97 -1.82 19.34
C LEU A 238 -17.69 -2.72 18.33
N LEU A 239 -18.82 -3.33 18.69
CA LEU A 239 -19.56 -4.19 17.78
C LEU A 239 -20.04 -3.41 16.54
N GLY A 240 -20.03 -4.06 15.38
CA GLY A 240 -20.50 -3.51 14.12
C GLY A 240 -21.94 -3.02 14.25
N PRO A 241 -22.30 -1.89 13.60
CA PRO A 241 -23.65 -1.32 13.70
C PRO A 241 -24.71 -2.16 12.99
N TYR A 242 -24.32 -3.20 12.26
CA TYR A 242 -25.21 -4.07 11.50
C TYR A 242 -24.97 -5.52 11.90
N GLY A 243 -26.02 -6.35 11.86
CA GLY A 243 -25.97 -7.76 12.23
C GLY A 243 -27.37 -8.35 12.34
N HIS A 244 -27.43 -9.66 12.53
CA HIS A 244 -28.70 -10.31 12.86
C HIS A 244 -29.17 -9.84 14.24
N LEU A 245 -30.46 -9.53 14.35
CA LEU A 245 -31.05 -9.05 15.60
C LEU A 245 -30.83 -10.05 16.75
N ASP A 246 -30.94 -11.35 16.48
CA ASP A 246 -30.69 -12.39 17.49
C ASP A 246 -29.23 -12.40 17.97
N PHE A 247 -28.26 -12.11 17.09
CA PHE A 247 -26.87 -11.97 17.51
C PHE A 247 -26.65 -10.71 18.36
N ILE A 248 -27.16 -9.56 17.90
CA ILE A 248 -27.02 -8.27 18.61
C ILE A 248 -27.69 -8.32 19.99
N THR A 249 -28.84 -8.99 20.08
CA THR A 249 -29.58 -9.21 21.33
C THR A 249 -29.09 -10.42 22.14
N LYS A 250 -28.00 -11.08 21.71
CA LYS A 250 -27.32 -12.20 22.39
C LYS A 250 -28.18 -13.46 22.57
N LYS A 251 -29.15 -13.68 21.69
CA LYS A 251 -29.98 -14.90 21.62
C LYS A 251 -29.29 -15.98 20.78
N CYS A 252 -28.14 -16.45 21.26
CA CYS A 252 -27.31 -17.40 20.52
C CYS A 252 -28.01 -18.75 20.28
N ASP A 253 -28.91 -19.13 21.17
CA ASP A 253 -29.72 -20.35 21.12
C ASP A 253 -30.69 -20.38 19.94
N LYS A 254 -30.94 -19.26 19.27
CA LYS A 254 -31.76 -19.25 18.04
C LYS A 254 -31.11 -20.03 16.90
N CYS A 255 -29.77 -19.95 16.81
CA CYS A 255 -29.01 -20.61 15.75
C CYS A 255 -28.16 -21.77 16.26
N HIS A 256 -27.63 -21.67 17.48
CA HIS A 256 -26.74 -22.66 18.07
C HIS A 256 -27.48 -23.65 18.96
N ASN A 257 -26.96 -24.88 19.01
CA ASN A 257 -27.26 -25.78 20.12
C ASN A 257 -26.65 -25.21 21.42
N PRO A 258 -27.06 -25.70 22.61
CA PRO A 258 -26.52 -25.24 23.88
C PRO A 258 -24.98 -25.18 23.89
N ILE A 259 -24.45 -23.97 24.06
CA ILE A 259 -23.02 -23.68 24.00
C ILE A 259 -22.39 -24.04 25.34
N THR A 260 -21.42 -24.95 25.33
CA THR A 260 -20.67 -25.38 26.53
C THR A 260 -19.18 -25.12 26.36
N SER A 261 -18.49 -24.82 27.47
CA SER A 261 -17.06 -24.51 27.45
C SER A 261 -16.25 -25.74 27.07
N GLY A 262 -15.27 -25.58 26.16
CA GLY A 262 -14.38 -26.66 25.73
C GLY A 262 -14.95 -27.62 24.68
N VAL A 263 -16.22 -27.47 24.31
CA VAL A 263 -16.87 -28.26 23.26
C VAL A 263 -16.98 -27.42 21.98
N LYS A 264 -16.89 -28.09 20.82
CA LYS A 264 -17.11 -27.44 19.53
C LYS A 264 -18.54 -26.89 19.48
N ILE A 265 -18.68 -25.61 19.16
CA ILE A 265 -19.98 -24.97 18.97
C ILE A 265 -20.65 -25.55 17.72
N THR A 266 -21.91 -25.98 17.85
CA THR A 266 -22.70 -26.57 16.76
C THR A 266 -23.95 -25.74 16.47
N LEU A 267 -24.56 -25.99 15.31
CA LEU A 267 -25.76 -25.30 14.82
C LEU A 267 -26.98 -26.21 14.96
N LYS A 268 -28.17 -25.61 15.11
CA LYS A 268 -29.46 -26.34 15.16
C LYS A 268 -29.82 -27.00 13.83
N LEU A 269 -29.49 -26.35 12.72
CA LEU A 269 -29.73 -26.82 11.37
C LEU A 269 -28.44 -26.72 10.55
N GLU A 270 -28.28 -27.58 9.56
CA GLU A 270 -27.10 -27.59 8.71
C GLU A 270 -27.23 -26.62 7.53
N GLY A 271 -26.15 -25.85 7.30
CA GLY A 271 -25.98 -25.05 6.11
C GLY A 271 -27.11 -24.08 5.81
N GLN A 272 -27.54 -24.05 4.54
CA GLN A 272 -28.59 -23.15 4.07
C GLN A 272 -29.95 -23.37 4.78
N ALA A 273 -30.22 -24.56 5.32
CA ALA A 273 -31.47 -24.84 6.03
C ALA A 273 -31.63 -23.94 7.26
N LEU A 274 -30.53 -23.62 7.95
CA LEU A 274 -30.55 -22.69 9.08
C LEU A 274 -30.95 -21.28 8.65
N CYS A 275 -30.45 -20.82 7.51
CA CYS A 275 -30.77 -19.51 6.98
C CYS A 275 -32.23 -19.45 6.52
N TYR A 276 -32.69 -20.47 5.81
CA TYR A 276 -34.05 -20.55 5.27
C TYR A 276 -35.15 -20.76 6.32
N ASP A 277 -34.80 -21.19 7.54
CA ASP A 277 -35.72 -21.23 8.68
C ASP A 277 -36.35 -19.86 8.97
N CYS A 278 -35.58 -18.79 8.76
CA CYS A 278 -36.06 -17.41 8.89
C CYS A 278 -36.20 -16.69 7.52
N HIS A 279 -35.32 -16.97 6.56
CA HIS A 279 -35.32 -16.34 5.23
C HIS A 279 -36.06 -17.17 4.18
N LYS A 280 -37.34 -17.49 4.40
CA LYS A 280 -38.12 -18.36 3.50
C LYS A 280 -37.99 -17.97 2.03
N LYS A 281 -37.77 -18.96 1.15
CA LYS A 281 -37.54 -18.76 -0.29
C LYS A 281 -38.68 -18.02 -1.01
N GLU A 282 -39.91 -18.13 -0.49
CA GLU A 282 -41.13 -17.59 -1.09
C GLU A 282 -41.43 -16.15 -0.65
N ASP A 283 -40.94 -15.73 0.52
CA ASP A 283 -41.15 -14.40 1.11
C ASP A 283 -40.02 -13.40 0.77
N SER A 284 -38.96 -13.83 0.10
CA SER A 284 -37.92 -12.92 -0.35
C SER A 284 -38.41 -12.13 -1.56
N LYS A 285 -38.29 -10.80 -1.49
CA LYS A 285 -38.56 -9.86 -2.60
C LYS A 285 -37.90 -10.26 -3.93
N TYR A 286 -36.86 -11.10 -3.87
CA TYR A 286 -36.18 -11.75 -4.97
C TYR A 286 -36.41 -13.26 -4.78
N LYS A 287 -37.25 -13.90 -5.60
CA LYS A 287 -37.47 -15.35 -5.55
C LYS A 287 -36.11 -16.05 -5.71
N TYR A 288 -35.63 -16.75 -4.69
CA TYR A 288 -34.36 -17.48 -4.78
C TYR A 288 -34.47 -18.59 -5.84
N ILE A 289 -33.93 -18.37 -7.03
CA ILE A 289 -33.76 -19.40 -8.07
C ILE A 289 -32.44 -20.12 -7.84
N ASP A 290 -32.35 -21.41 -8.16
CA ASP A 290 -31.13 -22.22 -7.91
C ASP A 290 -29.88 -21.70 -8.66
N SER A 291 -30.04 -20.78 -9.63
CA SER A 291 -28.97 -20.02 -10.29
C SER A 291 -28.42 -18.84 -9.48
N ASP A 292 -29.05 -18.47 -8.36
CA ASP A 292 -28.68 -17.28 -7.55
C ASP A 292 -27.45 -17.49 -6.68
N VAL A 293 -26.96 -18.73 -6.60
CA VAL A 293 -25.82 -19.09 -5.77
C VAL A 293 -24.60 -19.34 -6.66
N HIS A 294 -23.68 -18.37 -6.66
CA HIS A 294 -22.37 -18.46 -7.34
C HIS A 294 -21.57 -19.72 -6.96
N VAL A 295 -21.86 -20.33 -5.80
CA VAL A 295 -21.23 -21.56 -5.31
C VAL A 295 -22.27 -22.68 -5.18
N LYS A 296 -22.13 -23.74 -5.98
CA LYS A 296 -23.07 -24.88 -6.02
C LYS A 296 -23.09 -25.78 -4.78
N ASP A 297 -22.26 -25.49 -3.77
CA ASP A 297 -22.24 -26.25 -2.51
C ASP A 297 -23.39 -25.82 -1.58
N LYS A 298 -24.38 -26.71 -1.43
CA LYS A 298 -25.57 -26.52 -0.59
C LYS A 298 -25.25 -26.38 0.90
N LYS A 299 -24.06 -26.79 1.36
CA LYS A 299 -23.73 -26.80 2.79
C LYS A 299 -23.36 -25.44 3.36
N ASN A 300 -22.84 -24.49 2.59
CA ASN A 300 -22.35 -23.20 3.16
C ASN A 300 -22.43 -22.00 2.21
N SER A 301 -23.27 -22.05 1.18
CA SER A 301 -23.35 -21.03 0.13
C SER A 301 -23.46 -19.58 0.61
N CYS A 302 -24.35 -19.30 1.56
CA CYS A 302 -24.63 -17.93 2.01
C CYS A 302 -23.44 -17.32 2.78
N ILE A 303 -22.83 -18.09 3.67
CA ILE A 303 -21.77 -17.60 4.57
C ILE A 303 -20.42 -17.44 3.86
N ILE A 304 -20.31 -17.84 2.59
CA ILE A 304 -19.13 -17.55 1.78
C ILE A 304 -19.06 -16.04 1.58
N CYS A 305 -20.17 -15.43 1.16
CA CYS A 305 -20.25 -14.01 0.82
C CYS A 305 -20.77 -13.14 1.97
N HIS A 306 -21.57 -13.69 2.89
CA HIS A 306 -22.19 -12.94 3.96
C HIS A 306 -21.58 -13.22 5.34
N ASP A 307 -21.43 -12.15 6.12
CA ASP A 307 -21.34 -12.20 7.57
C ASP A 307 -22.73 -12.53 8.14
N TYR A 308 -22.75 -13.37 9.18
CA TYR A 308 -23.99 -13.91 9.75
C TYR A 308 -24.17 -13.55 11.24
N HIS A 309 -23.24 -12.78 11.81
CA HIS A 309 -23.31 -12.32 13.19
C HIS A 309 -23.46 -10.80 13.23
N ALA A 310 -22.35 -10.10 13.05
CA ALA A 310 -22.28 -8.67 12.89
C ALA A 310 -21.44 -8.33 11.66
N SER A 311 -21.58 -7.11 11.16
CA SER A 311 -20.79 -6.59 10.06
C SER A 311 -20.67 -5.07 10.15
N GLY A 312 -19.59 -4.54 9.55
CA GLY A 312 -19.47 -3.12 9.27
C GLY A 312 -20.36 -2.64 8.11
N LYS A 313 -20.93 -3.56 7.32
CA LYS A 313 -21.77 -3.25 6.16
C LYS A 313 -23.24 -3.58 6.40
N LYS A 314 -24.14 -2.71 5.96
CA LYS A 314 -25.59 -2.87 6.11
C LYS A 314 -26.14 -4.19 5.54
N ASN A 315 -25.61 -4.62 4.40
CA ASN A 315 -26.05 -5.84 3.72
C ASN A 315 -25.30 -7.11 4.20
N LEU A 316 -24.52 -6.98 5.28
CA LEU A 316 -23.70 -8.05 5.85
C LEU A 316 -22.78 -8.73 4.82
N THR A 317 -22.39 -8.04 3.75
CA THR A 317 -21.47 -8.60 2.76
C THR A 317 -20.05 -8.52 3.27
N ARG A 318 -19.31 -9.61 3.13
CA ARG A 318 -17.89 -9.67 3.49
C ARG A 318 -17.04 -8.69 2.70
N ASN A 319 -15.79 -8.55 3.09
CA ASN A 319 -14.83 -7.77 2.32
C ASN A 319 -14.59 -8.45 0.96
N GLU A 320 -14.92 -7.71 -0.10
CA GLU A 320 -14.91 -8.18 -1.48
C GLU A 320 -13.52 -8.66 -1.94
N ARG A 321 -12.46 -7.90 -1.64
CA ARG A 321 -11.13 -8.15 -2.21
C ARG A 321 -10.66 -9.57 -1.91
N LYS A 322 -10.76 -9.98 -0.64
CA LYS A 322 -10.33 -11.32 -0.20
C LYS A 322 -11.37 -12.38 -0.54
N LEU A 323 -12.65 -12.03 -0.61
CA LEU A 323 -13.75 -12.96 -0.88
C LEU A 323 -13.60 -13.64 -2.24
N CYS A 324 -13.42 -12.86 -3.30
CA CYS A 324 -13.46 -13.37 -4.66
C CYS A 324 -12.15 -14.10 -5.02
N ILE A 325 -11.00 -13.50 -4.70
CA ILE A 325 -9.68 -13.99 -5.13
C ILE A 325 -9.26 -15.29 -4.46
N ASN A 326 -9.81 -15.61 -3.28
CA ASN A 326 -9.53 -16.88 -2.60
C ASN A 326 -10.00 -18.09 -3.42
N CYS A 327 -11.05 -17.93 -4.22
CA CYS A 327 -11.53 -18.97 -5.15
C CYS A 327 -11.09 -18.69 -6.60
N HIS A 328 -10.98 -17.42 -6.99
CA HIS A 328 -10.58 -16.97 -8.33
C HIS A 328 -9.11 -16.55 -8.41
N GLU A 329 -8.22 -17.33 -7.81
CA GLU A 329 -6.79 -16.99 -7.70
C GLU A 329 -6.14 -16.76 -9.08
N ASN A 330 -6.56 -17.55 -10.08
CA ASN A 330 -6.07 -17.40 -11.45
C ASN A 330 -6.38 -16.02 -12.05
N THR A 331 -7.53 -15.43 -11.71
CA THR A 331 -7.91 -14.08 -12.16
C THR A 331 -7.03 -13.03 -11.49
N GLU A 332 -6.75 -13.18 -10.19
CA GLU A 332 -5.84 -12.28 -9.47
C GLU A 332 -4.42 -12.37 -10.03
N ARG A 333 -3.92 -13.59 -10.29
CA ARG A 333 -2.58 -13.79 -10.90
C ARG A 333 -2.48 -13.06 -12.24
N ARG A 334 -3.45 -13.23 -13.14
CA ARG A 334 -3.47 -12.54 -14.44
C ARG A 334 -3.53 -11.01 -14.28
N THR A 335 -4.35 -10.54 -13.33
CA THR A 335 -4.52 -9.10 -13.07
C THR A 335 -3.22 -8.50 -12.54
N ALA A 336 -2.52 -9.20 -11.63
CA ALA A 336 -1.23 -8.77 -11.11
C ALA A 336 -0.14 -8.75 -12.20
N PHE A 337 -0.12 -9.73 -13.10
CA PHE A 337 0.79 -9.72 -14.26
C PHE A 337 0.50 -8.54 -15.19
N MET A 338 -0.77 -8.27 -15.50
CA MET A 338 -1.18 -7.11 -16.27
C MET A 338 -0.74 -5.80 -15.61
N GLU A 339 -0.99 -5.63 -14.30
CA GLU A 339 -0.58 -4.43 -13.55
C GLU A 339 0.93 -4.19 -13.62
N LYS A 340 1.72 -5.26 -13.51
CA LYS A 340 3.18 -5.19 -13.61
C LYS A 340 3.63 -4.85 -15.03
N ALA A 341 3.02 -5.45 -16.05
CA ALA A 341 3.37 -5.22 -17.45
C ALA A 341 3.06 -3.80 -17.91
N LEU A 342 1.87 -3.28 -17.55
CA LEU A 342 1.41 -1.95 -18.00
C LEU A 342 2.02 -0.79 -17.19
N LYS A 343 2.81 -1.08 -16.14
CA LYS A 343 3.40 -0.13 -15.16
C LYS A 343 2.39 0.71 -14.36
N SER A 344 1.21 0.98 -14.88
CA SER A 344 0.08 1.58 -14.15
C SER A 344 -1.27 1.25 -14.80
N VAL A 345 -2.17 0.61 -14.04
CA VAL A 345 -3.58 0.47 -14.42
C VAL A 345 -4.34 1.69 -13.92
N LYS A 346 -4.99 2.43 -14.84
CA LYS A 346 -5.76 3.64 -14.51
C LYS A 346 -7.19 3.35 -14.06
N CYS A 347 -7.74 2.19 -14.41
CA CYS A 347 -9.08 1.81 -14.01
C CYS A 347 -9.11 1.53 -12.50
N VAL A 348 -9.69 2.47 -11.75
CA VAL A 348 -9.75 2.43 -10.28
C VAL A 348 -10.44 1.16 -9.77
N PRO A 349 -11.61 0.73 -10.30
CA PRO A 349 -12.25 -0.51 -9.86
C PRO A 349 -11.35 -1.75 -9.99
N VAL A 350 -10.67 -1.91 -11.13
CA VAL A 350 -9.76 -3.04 -11.38
C VAL A 350 -8.56 -2.98 -10.43
N LYS A 351 -7.91 -1.82 -10.37
CA LYS A 351 -6.73 -1.59 -9.53
C LYS A 351 -7.01 -1.90 -8.05
N ASN A 352 -8.19 -1.51 -7.56
CA ASN A 352 -8.57 -1.70 -6.17
C ASN A 352 -9.31 -3.01 -5.89
N ARG A 353 -9.47 -3.90 -6.90
CA ARG A 353 -10.22 -5.16 -6.80
C ARG A 353 -11.65 -4.95 -6.30
N GLN A 354 -12.32 -3.91 -6.81
CA GLN A 354 -13.73 -3.61 -6.54
C GLN A 354 -14.60 -4.38 -7.54
N CYS A 355 -14.63 -5.71 -7.43
CA CYS A 355 -15.32 -6.58 -8.38
C CYS A 355 -16.81 -6.23 -8.53
N PHE A 356 -17.48 -5.73 -7.49
CA PHE A 356 -18.91 -5.49 -7.39
C PHE A 356 -19.35 -4.26 -8.17
N GLU A 357 -18.40 -3.42 -8.59
CA GLU A 357 -18.68 -2.34 -9.54
C GLU A 357 -19.14 -2.91 -10.89
N CYS A 358 -18.64 -4.09 -11.26
CA CYS A 358 -18.96 -4.76 -12.52
C CYS A 358 -19.78 -6.04 -12.33
N HIS A 359 -19.48 -6.85 -11.31
CA HIS A 359 -20.05 -8.18 -11.11
C HIS A 359 -21.04 -8.18 -9.94
N ILE A 360 -22.23 -8.73 -10.11
CA ILE A 360 -23.11 -9.12 -9.03
C ILE A 360 -23.23 -10.65 -9.06
N PRO A 361 -22.33 -11.39 -8.40
CA PRO A 361 -22.32 -12.86 -8.44
C PRO A 361 -23.56 -13.51 -7.83
N MET A 362 -24.36 -12.77 -7.07
CA MET A 362 -25.63 -13.21 -6.51
C MET A 362 -26.80 -12.65 -7.31
N HIS A 363 -27.78 -13.49 -7.64
CA HIS A 363 -29.01 -13.07 -8.31
C HIS A 363 -28.84 -12.42 -9.70
N SER A 364 -27.72 -12.66 -10.39
CA SER A 364 -27.56 -12.22 -11.78
C SER A 364 -27.72 -13.42 -12.71
N ASP A 365 -28.68 -13.31 -13.63
CA ASP A 365 -28.86 -14.19 -14.78
C ASP A 365 -27.99 -13.77 -15.97
N ARG A 366 -27.24 -12.66 -15.83
CA ARG A 366 -26.46 -12.08 -16.92
C ARG A 366 -25.14 -12.84 -17.10
N PRO A 367 -24.63 -12.94 -18.34
CA PRO A 367 -23.30 -13.47 -18.61
C PRO A 367 -22.25 -12.82 -17.70
N LEU A 368 -21.34 -13.64 -17.16
CA LEU A 368 -20.27 -13.23 -16.24
C LEU A 368 -20.78 -12.52 -14.96
N ASN A 369 -22.06 -12.69 -14.64
CA ASN A 369 -22.74 -12.06 -13.52
C ASN A 369 -22.67 -10.52 -13.58
N TYR A 370 -22.77 -9.90 -14.75
CA TYR A 370 -22.71 -8.44 -14.81
C TYR A 370 -23.85 -7.76 -14.05
N ARG A 371 -23.53 -6.60 -13.48
CA ARG A 371 -24.45 -5.76 -12.70
C ARG A 371 -25.62 -5.25 -13.52
N GLU A 372 -25.38 -5.03 -14.80
CA GLU A 372 -26.33 -4.59 -15.80
C GLU A 372 -25.84 -5.06 -17.19
N GLU A 373 -26.48 -4.58 -18.25
CA GLU A 373 -26.00 -4.82 -19.62
C GLU A 373 -24.56 -4.28 -19.78
N GLU A 374 -23.69 -5.03 -20.44
CA GLU A 374 -22.23 -4.81 -20.44
C GLU A 374 -21.83 -3.41 -20.92
N ILE A 375 -22.41 -2.94 -22.03
CA ILE A 375 -22.07 -1.65 -22.62
C ILE A 375 -22.51 -0.53 -21.67
N ARG A 376 -23.74 -0.60 -21.15
CA ARG A 376 -24.26 0.37 -20.18
C ARG A 376 -23.41 0.41 -18.91
N MET A 377 -23.02 -0.74 -18.38
CA MET A 377 -22.20 -0.86 -17.18
C MET A 377 -20.90 -0.07 -17.32
N CYS A 378 -20.19 -0.24 -18.44
CA CYS A 378 -18.96 0.46 -18.76
C CYS A 378 -19.20 1.96 -18.99
N ALA A 379 -20.26 2.32 -19.72
CA ALA A 379 -20.61 3.70 -20.06
C ALA A 379 -20.88 4.59 -18.84
N ARG A 380 -21.29 4.02 -17.69
CA ARG A 380 -21.47 4.79 -16.43
C ARG A 380 -20.20 5.51 -15.98
N CYS A 381 -19.02 4.94 -16.26
CA CYS A 381 -17.73 5.53 -15.92
C CYS A 381 -16.96 6.02 -17.16
N HIS A 382 -17.33 5.53 -18.35
CA HIS A 382 -16.66 5.80 -19.62
C HIS A 382 -17.58 6.52 -20.63
N GLU A 383 -18.45 7.41 -20.16
CA GLU A 383 -19.47 8.06 -21.00
C GLU A 383 -18.85 8.77 -22.22
N SER A 384 -17.75 9.49 -22.01
CA SER A 384 -17.06 10.21 -23.08
C SER A 384 -16.42 9.27 -24.10
N GLN A 385 -15.78 8.19 -23.64
CA GLN A 385 -15.21 7.18 -24.54
C GLN A 385 -16.31 6.44 -25.31
N HIS A 386 -17.44 6.17 -24.66
CA HIS A 386 -18.57 5.49 -25.29
C HIS A 386 -19.18 6.30 -26.45
N LYS A 387 -19.13 7.64 -26.39
CA LYS A 387 -19.63 8.51 -27.48
C LYS A 387 -18.76 8.49 -28.75
N ILE A 388 -17.49 8.09 -28.63
CA ILE A 388 -16.49 8.17 -29.71
C ILE A 388 -15.91 6.80 -30.11
N THR A 389 -16.41 5.72 -29.49
CA THR A 389 -15.94 4.36 -29.78
C THR A 389 -16.57 3.81 -31.07
N HIS A 390 -15.95 2.76 -31.60
CA HIS A 390 -16.52 1.96 -32.69
C HIS A 390 -17.97 1.53 -32.34
N PRO A 391 -18.89 1.45 -33.32
CA PRO A 391 -20.24 0.92 -33.08
C PRO A 391 -20.23 -0.39 -32.30
N LEU A 392 -21.10 -0.50 -31.29
CA LEU A 392 -21.26 -1.63 -30.37
C LEU A 392 -22.73 -2.10 -30.35
N GLY A 393 -22.96 -3.30 -29.85
CA GLY A 393 -24.28 -3.86 -29.58
C GLY A 393 -24.73 -4.92 -30.58
N GLU A 394 -25.94 -5.44 -30.40
CA GLU A 394 -26.43 -6.66 -31.07
C GLU A 394 -26.40 -6.63 -32.60
N LYS A 395 -26.49 -5.43 -33.20
CA LYS A 395 -26.50 -5.26 -34.67
C LYS A 395 -25.09 -5.19 -35.27
N VAL A 396 -24.05 -5.10 -34.45
CA VAL A 396 -22.67 -5.00 -34.88
C VAL A 396 -21.97 -6.27 -34.44
N LEU A 397 -21.64 -7.16 -35.39
CA LEU A 397 -21.05 -8.46 -35.07
C LEU A 397 -19.53 -8.42 -35.22
N ASP A 398 -18.86 -9.03 -34.25
CA ASP A 398 -17.43 -9.27 -34.26
C ASP A 398 -17.10 -10.36 -35.29
N PRO A 399 -16.34 -10.06 -36.34
CA PRO A 399 -16.08 -11.01 -37.42
C PRO A 399 -15.22 -12.22 -36.99
N ARG A 400 -14.62 -12.19 -35.80
CA ARG A 400 -13.79 -13.28 -35.27
C ARG A 400 -14.61 -14.41 -34.69
N ASN A 401 -15.77 -14.11 -34.13
CA ASN A 401 -16.59 -15.08 -33.38
C ASN A 401 -18.10 -14.97 -33.63
N GLY A 402 -18.55 -13.99 -34.44
CA GLY A 402 -19.94 -13.77 -34.80
C GLY A 402 -20.82 -13.22 -33.67
N GLN A 403 -20.25 -12.88 -32.51
CA GLN A 403 -20.98 -12.31 -31.37
C GLN A 403 -21.10 -10.78 -31.51
N PRO A 404 -22.07 -10.15 -30.84
CA PRO A 404 -22.13 -8.69 -30.76
C PRO A 404 -20.81 -8.07 -30.28
N VAL A 405 -20.37 -6.99 -30.92
CA VAL A 405 -19.21 -6.21 -30.47
C VAL A 405 -19.59 -5.47 -29.21
N THR A 406 -18.85 -5.72 -28.14
CA THR A 406 -19.00 -5.05 -26.84
C THR A 406 -17.68 -4.39 -26.44
N CYS A 407 -17.64 -3.81 -25.23
CA CYS A 407 -16.40 -3.26 -24.70
C CYS A 407 -15.31 -4.34 -24.59
N ASN A 408 -15.69 -5.56 -24.18
CA ASN A 408 -14.77 -6.66 -23.97
C ASN A 408 -14.28 -7.33 -25.26
N SER A 409 -14.86 -7.00 -26.42
CA SER A 409 -14.31 -7.41 -27.71
C SER A 409 -12.90 -6.81 -27.94
N CYS A 410 -12.62 -5.65 -27.36
CA CYS A 410 -11.33 -4.97 -27.49
C CYS A 410 -10.58 -4.83 -26.17
N HIS A 411 -11.29 -4.87 -25.03
CA HIS A 411 -10.71 -4.70 -23.70
C HIS A 411 -10.62 -6.02 -22.91
N SER A 412 -9.62 -6.11 -22.04
CA SER A 412 -9.56 -7.14 -21.00
C SER A 412 -9.17 -6.52 -19.65
N MET A 413 -10.11 -6.51 -18.72
CA MET A 413 -9.94 -5.88 -17.40
C MET A 413 -9.06 -6.70 -16.46
N HIS A 414 -8.79 -7.96 -16.78
CA HIS A 414 -8.05 -8.88 -15.90
C HIS A 414 -6.75 -9.40 -16.50
N SER A 415 -6.52 -9.22 -17.80
CA SER A 415 -5.37 -9.83 -18.48
C SER A 415 -4.94 -9.10 -19.75
N ALA A 416 -5.25 -7.82 -19.89
CA ALA A 416 -4.86 -7.07 -21.08
C ALA A 416 -3.33 -6.99 -21.24
N PRO A 417 -2.79 -7.33 -22.42
CA PRO A 417 -1.36 -7.21 -22.68
C PRO A 417 -0.92 -5.79 -23.08
N ALA A 418 -1.84 -4.90 -23.47
CA ALA A 418 -1.52 -3.58 -24.01
C ALA A 418 -2.12 -2.42 -23.18
N GLU A 419 -1.59 -1.22 -23.40
CA GLU A 419 -2.07 0.01 -22.75
C GLU A 419 -3.58 0.20 -22.92
N PHE A 420 -4.20 0.96 -22.00
CA PHE A 420 -5.65 1.17 -21.95
C PHE A 420 -6.47 -0.12 -21.75
N MET A 421 -5.83 -1.17 -21.21
CA MET A 421 -6.43 -2.48 -21.00
C MET A 421 -6.96 -3.10 -22.30
N LEU A 422 -6.22 -2.93 -23.40
CA LEU A 422 -6.58 -3.49 -24.71
C LEU A 422 -6.02 -4.90 -24.87
N ILE A 423 -6.73 -5.74 -25.63
CA ILE A 423 -6.28 -7.10 -25.95
C ILE A 423 -5.08 -7.13 -26.92
N ALA A 424 -4.80 -6.01 -27.60
CA ALA A 424 -3.69 -5.85 -28.53
C ALA A 424 -3.34 -4.35 -28.69
N GLU A 425 -2.17 -4.06 -29.27
CA GLU A 425 -1.69 -2.69 -29.51
C GLU A 425 -2.63 -1.89 -30.42
N ARG A 426 -2.99 -0.68 -29.97
CA ARG A 426 -4.00 0.19 -30.61
C ARG A 426 -3.64 0.69 -32.01
N SER A 427 -2.35 0.70 -32.35
CA SER A 427 -1.85 1.32 -33.58
C SER A 427 -2.30 0.58 -34.85
N ARG A 428 -2.25 -0.76 -34.80
CA ARG A 428 -2.63 -1.63 -35.93
C ARG A 428 -3.05 -3.02 -35.48
N ALA A 429 -2.33 -3.58 -34.50
CA ALA A 429 -2.51 -4.97 -34.08
C ALA A 429 -3.93 -5.28 -33.60
N LEU A 430 -4.59 -4.33 -32.94
CA LEU A 430 -5.99 -4.44 -32.53
C LEU A 430 -6.95 -4.40 -33.72
N CYS A 431 -6.76 -3.48 -34.66
CA CYS A 431 -7.66 -3.25 -35.79
C CYS A 431 -7.68 -4.46 -36.74
N ILE A 432 -6.50 -5.03 -37.02
CA ILE A 432 -6.36 -6.18 -37.92
C ILE A 432 -6.93 -7.48 -37.34
N GLN A 433 -7.32 -7.50 -36.05
CA GLN A 433 -8.05 -8.64 -35.49
C GLN A 433 -9.41 -8.82 -36.19
N CYS A 434 -10.04 -7.74 -36.61
CA CYS A 434 -11.39 -7.75 -37.17
C CYS A 434 -11.42 -7.29 -38.63
N HIS A 435 -10.52 -6.40 -39.03
CA HIS A 435 -10.44 -5.87 -40.38
C HIS A 435 -9.33 -6.58 -41.15
N LYS A 436 -9.73 -7.52 -42.03
CA LYS A 436 -8.82 -8.00 -43.09
C LYS A 436 -8.56 -6.82 -44.02
N MET A 437 -7.29 -6.42 -44.13
CA MET A 437 -6.86 -5.38 -45.06
C MET A 437 -6.87 -5.90 -46.49
#